data_AF-A0A1V2QS06-F1
#
_entry.id   AF-A0A1V2QS06-F1
#
_cell.length_a   1.000
_cell.length_b   1.000
_cell.length_c   1.000
_cell.angle_alpha   90.00
_cell.angle_beta   90.00
_cell.angle_gamma   90.00
#
_symmetry.space_group_name_H-M   'P 1'
#
loop_
_entity.id
_entity.type
_entity.pdbx_description
1 polymer ?
#
loop_
_entity_poly.entity_id
_entity_poly.type
_entity_poly.pdbx_seq_one_letter_code
_entity_poly.pdbx_strand_id
1 'polypeptide(L)'
;MRFLDGPEAKKTLESLHEAWAKPGVKLPPQAEVKVTGVVPQGDTATVTDAAISVDGRTLRELALIGATGNVESFSVSLEVKKRNGAWYVGDLQIRL
;
A
#
# COMPACT_ATOMS: atom_id res chain seq x y z
N MET A 1 22.48 -3.44 1.45
CA MET A 1 21.03 -3.29 1.64
C MET A 1 20.62 -4.27 2.74
N ARG A 2 20.33 -3.79 3.95
CA ARG A 2 19.93 -4.66 5.08
C ARG A 2 18.44 -4.94 4.93
N PHE A 3 18.08 -6.21 4.75
CA PHE A 3 16.70 -6.65 4.89
C PHE A 3 16.33 -6.49 6.37
N LEU A 4 15.21 -5.82 6.63
CA LEU A 4 14.65 -5.70 7.97
C LEU A 4 13.98 -7.03 8.32
N ASP A 5 14.79 -8.06 8.58
CA ASP A 5 14.30 -9.31 9.16
C ASP A 5 14.62 -9.27 10.66
N GLY A 6 13.63 -8.88 11.46
CA GLY A 6 13.77 -8.78 12.91
C GLY A 6 12.51 -8.26 13.62
N PRO A 7 12.47 -8.31 14.98
CA PRO A 7 11.33 -7.85 15.79
C PRO A 7 10.94 -6.39 15.51
N GLU A 8 11.91 -5.56 15.11
CA GLU A 8 11.71 -4.15 14.77
C GLU A 8 10.91 -3.97 13.48
N ALA A 9 11.13 -4.85 12.49
CA ALA A 9 10.39 -4.84 11.23
C ALA A 9 8.91 -5.20 11.47
N LYS A 10 8.67 -6.23 12.28
CA LYS A 10 7.33 -6.62 12.70
C LYS A 10 6.61 -5.48 13.43
N LYS A 11 7.27 -4.86 14.42
CA LYS A 11 6.70 -3.72 15.16
C LYS A 11 6.41 -2.52 14.26
N THR A 12 7.26 -2.28 13.27
CA THR A 12 7.05 -1.21 12.26
C THR A 12 5.81 -1.50 11.41
N LEU A 13 5.63 -2.75 10.96
CA LEU A 13 4.46 -3.18 10.20
C LEU A 13 3.17 -3.13 11.04
N GLU A 14 3.22 -3.52 12.32
CA GLU A 14 2.10 -3.40 13.26
C GLU A 14 1.72 -1.93 13.49
N SER A 15 2.71 -1.04 13.69
CA SER A 15 2.46 0.39 13.86
C SER A 15 1.85 1.03 12.61
N LEU A 16 2.32 0.61 11.42
CA LEU A 16 1.72 1.03 10.14
C LEU A 16 0.29 0.52 10.01
N HIS A 17 0.04 -0.74 10.38
CA HIS A 17 -1.30 -1.32 10.38
C HIS A 17 -2.25 -0.54 11.28
N GLU A 18 -1.87 -0.23 12.52
CA GLU A 18 -2.67 0.55 13.45
C GLU A 18 -2.92 1.98 12.96
N ALA A 19 -1.91 2.65 12.40
CA ALA A 19 -2.07 4.00 11.86
C ALA A 19 -3.05 4.06 10.67
N TRP A 20 -3.19 2.95 9.94
CA TRP A 20 -4.03 2.82 8.75
C TRP A 20 -5.39 2.20 9.06
N ALA A 21 -5.57 1.59 10.24
CA ALA A 21 -6.85 1.18 10.78
C ALA A 21 -7.70 2.41 11.14
N LYS A 22 -8.42 2.96 10.15
CA LYS A 22 -9.32 4.10 10.35
C LYS A 22 -10.68 3.61 10.89
N PRO A 23 -11.31 4.33 11.83
CA PRO A 23 -12.66 4.01 12.29
C PRO A 23 -13.63 3.90 11.12
N GLY A 24 -14.44 2.83 11.10
CA GLY A 24 -15.43 2.58 10.05
C GLY A 24 -14.88 1.92 8.77
N VAL A 25 -13.57 1.69 8.66
CA VAL A 25 -12.98 0.94 7.55
C VAL A 25 -12.78 -0.52 7.97
N LYS A 26 -13.39 -1.46 7.24
CA LYS A 26 -13.11 -2.88 7.39
C LYS A 26 -11.78 -3.19 6.69
N LEU A 27 -10.91 -3.93 7.36
CA LEU A 27 -9.65 -4.40 6.78
C LEU A 27 -9.81 -5.86 6.31
N PRO A 28 -8.88 -6.38 5.48
CA PRO A 28 -8.84 -7.81 5.18
C PRO A 28 -8.62 -8.65 6.46
N PRO A 29 -9.23 -9.85 6.56
CA PRO A 29 -10.04 -10.52 5.53
C PRO A 29 -11.51 -10.06 5.47
N GLN A 30 -11.94 -9.12 6.32
CA GLN A 30 -13.34 -8.67 6.37
C GLN A 30 -13.73 -7.73 5.22
N ALA A 31 -12.74 -7.18 4.51
CA ALA A 31 -12.91 -6.38 3.30
C ALA A 31 -12.09 -6.96 2.13
N GLU A 32 -12.66 -6.88 0.93
CA GLU A 32 -12.00 -7.28 -0.30
C GLU A 32 -10.98 -6.21 -0.73
N VAL A 33 -9.78 -6.66 -1.14
CA VAL A 33 -8.79 -5.81 -1.80
C VAL A 33 -8.93 -5.99 -3.31
N LYS A 34 -9.12 -4.90 -4.04
CA LYS A 34 -9.11 -4.90 -5.51
C LYS A 34 -7.95 -4.08 -6.03
N VAL A 35 -7.28 -4.62 -7.03
CA VAL A 35 -6.20 -3.95 -7.76
C VAL A 35 -6.57 -3.89 -9.23
N THR A 36 -6.60 -2.70 -9.81
CA THR A 36 -7.06 -2.47 -11.18
C THR A 36 -6.07 -1.65 -12.00
N GLY A 37 -6.00 -1.88 -13.31
CA GLY A 37 -5.22 -1.01 -14.21
C GLY A 37 -3.70 -1.15 -14.09
N VAL A 38 -3.20 -2.20 -13.45
CA VAL A 38 -1.76 -2.49 -13.35
C VAL A 38 -1.31 -3.20 -14.62
N VAL A 39 -0.38 -2.58 -15.35
CA VAL A 39 0.24 -3.16 -16.55
C VAL A 39 1.69 -3.54 -16.23
N PRO A 40 2.03 -4.83 -16.20
CA PRO A 40 3.40 -5.28 -16.02
C PRO A 40 4.33 -4.83 -17.14
N GLN A 41 5.57 -4.50 -16.78
CA GLN A 41 6.68 -4.22 -17.67
C GLN A 41 7.73 -5.33 -17.48
N GLY A 42 7.52 -6.46 -18.15
CA GLY A 42 8.32 -7.67 -17.92
C GLY A 42 8.07 -8.24 -16.52
N ASP A 43 9.13 -8.31 -15.72
CA ASP A 43 9.09 -8.84 -14.35
C ASP A 43 8.88 -7.75 -13.28
N THR A 44 8.54 -6.53 -13.67
CA THR A 44 8.20 -5.44 -12.75
C THR A 44 6.83 -4.87 -13.05
N ALA A 45 6.18 -4.28 -12.05
CA ALA A 45 5.03 -3.41 -12.25
C ALA A 45 5.00 -2.34 -11.16
N THR A 46 4.43 -1.19 -11.48
CA THR A 46 4.17 -0.14 -10.49
C THR A 46 2.67 -0.06 -10.24
N VAL A 47 2.28 -0.17 -8.97
CA VAL A 47 0.90 -0.06 -8.52
C VAL A 47 0.75 1.25 -7.76
N THR A 48 -0.10 2.15 -8.24
CA THR A 48 -0.36 3.42 -7.54
C THR A 48 -1.48 3.26 -6.50
N ASP A 49 -1.51 4.13 -5.51
CA ASP A 49 -2.56 4.19 -4.48
C ASP A 49 -3.99 4.32 -5.02
N ALA A 50 -4.17 4.97 -6.17
CA ALA A 50 -5.44 5.07 -6.86
C ALA A 50 -5.90 3.75 -7.51
N ALA A 51 -4.96 2.84 -7.79
CA ALA A 51 -5.23 1.54 -8.41
C ALA A 51 -5.62 0.45 -7.40
N ILE A 52 -5.42 0.70 -6.11
CA ILE A 52 -5.70 -0.24 -5.01
C ILE A 52 -6.93 0.28 -4.28
N SER A 53 -7.93 -0.57 -4.07
CA SER A 53 -9.10 -0.24 -3.27
C SER A 53 -9.41 -1.31 -2.23
N VAL A 54 -9.92 -0.84 -1.09
CA VAL A 54 -10.45 -1.66 0.00
C VAL A 54 -11.87 -1.21 0.25
N ASP A 55 -12.83 -2.13 0.15
CA ASP A 55 -14.26 -1.84 0.32
C ASP A 55 -14.76 -0.66 -0.55
N GLY A 56 -14.27 -0.59 -1.80
CA GLY A 56 -14.64 0.44 -2.78
C GLY A 56 -13.99 1.81 -2.60
N ARG A 57 -13.14 2.01 -1.57
CA ARG A 57 -12.33 3.23 -1.39
C ARG A 57 -10.90 2.97 -1.80
N THR A 58 -10.32 3.88 -2.57
CA THR A 58 -8.92 3.81 -2.97
C THR A 58 -7.99 3.98 -1.79
N LEU A 59 -6.78 3.43 -1.88
CA LEU A 59 -5.77 3.59 -0.83
C LEU A 59 -5.42 5.07 -0.61
N ARG A 60 -5.46 5.87 -1.68
CA ARG A 60 -5.31 7.33 -1.61
C ARG A 60 -6.38 7.96 -0.72
N GLU A 61 -7.66 7.65 -0.95
CA GLU A 61 -8.76 8.17 -0.13
C GLU A 61 -8.62 7.76 1.34
N LEU A 62 -8.23 6.51 1.59
CA LEU A 62 -8.05 5.98 2.95
C LEU A 62 -6.89 6.65 3.69
N ALA A 63 -5.76 6.86 3.01
CA ALA A 63 -4.58 7.51 3.58
C ALA A 63 -4.84 8.98 3.96
N LEU A 64 -5.74 9.65 3.24
CA LEU A 64 -6.10 11.04 3.45
C LEU A 64 -7.22 11.25 4.51
N ILE A 65 -7.78 10.18 5.09
CA ILE A 65 -8.77 10.30 6.17
C ILE A 65 -8.15 11.08 7.35
N GLY A 66 -8.77 12.22 7.67
CA GLY A 66 -8.35 13.08 8.77
C GLY A 66 -7.20 14.04 8.44
N ALA A 67 -6.74 14.11 7.20
CA ALA A 67 -5.76 15.11 6.78
C ALA A 67 -6.39 16.51 6.76
N THR A 68 -5.70 17.50 7.33
CA THR A 68 -6.20 18.89 7.48
C THR A 68 -5.32 19.94 6.80
N GLY A 69 -4.60 19.58 5.73
CA GLY A 69 -3.67 20.46 5.00
C GLY A 69 -3.68 20.24 3.48
N ASN A 70 -2.74 20.87 2.75
CA ASN A 70 -2.56 20.59 1.32
C ASN A 70 -1.98 19.18 1.15
N VAL A 71 -2.67 18.35 0.36
CA VAL A 71 -2.32 16.94 0.10
C VAL A 71 -2.19 16.64 -1.40
N GLU A 72 -2.05 17.67 -2.24
CA GLU A 72 -1.92 17.51 -3.70
C GLU A 72 -0.68 16.71 -4.11
N SER A 73 0.41 16.85 -3.35
CA SER A 73 1.68 16.10 -3.53
C SER A 73 1.64 14.69 -2.96
N PHE A 74 0.64 14.36 -2.14
CA PHE A 74 0.55 13.07 -1.50
C PHE A 74 0.36 11.96 -2.54
N SER A 75 1.27 10.98 -2.51
CA SER A 75 1.11 9.76 -3.30
C SER A 75 1.81 8.58 -2.65
N VAL A 76 1.22 7.40 -2.85
CA VAL A 76 1.86 6.12 -2.53
C VAL A 76 1.95 5.27 -3.79
N SER A 77 3.12 4.67 -4.02
CA SER A 77 3.32 3.68 -5.08
C SER A 77 4.10 2.47 -4.58
N LEU A 78 3.67 1.29 -5.03
CA LEU A 78 4.32 0.02 -4.79
C LEU A 78 5.01 -0.44 -6.07
N GLU A 79 6.30 -0.73 -5.98
CA GLU A 79 6.99 -1.50 -7.02
C GLU A 79 6.83 -2.97 -6.68
N VAL A 80 6.23 -3.75 -7.57
CA VAL A 80 6.13 -5.20 -7.45
C VAL A 80 7.08 -5.87 -8.43
N LYS A 81 7.73 -6.95 -7.98
CA LYS A 81 8.68 -7.74 -8.75
C LYS A 81 8.21 -9.18 -8.83
N LYS A 82 8.31 -9.75 -10.02
CA LYS A 82 8.08 -11.18 -10.25
C LYS A 82 9.34 -11.96 -9.92
N ARG A 83 9.24 -12.96 -9.06
CA ARG A 83 10.30 -13.91 -8.73
C ARG A 83 9.72 -15.31 -8.72
N ASN A 84 10.33 -16.24 -9.45
CA ASN A 84 9.87 -17.64 -9.53
C ASN A 84 8.36 -17.77 -9.86
N GLY A 85 7.85 -16.93 -10.76
CA GLY A 85 6.45 -16.96 -11.19
C GLY A 85 5.46 -16.20 -10.29
N ALA A 86 5.85 -15.81 -9.08
CA ALA A 86 5.01 -15.08 -8.12
C ALA A 86 5.39 -13.60 -8.02
N TRP A 87 4.41 -12.74 -7.77
CA TRP A 87 4.61 -11.30 -7.57
C TRP A 87 4.84 -10.98 -6.10
N TYR A 88 5.82 -10.13 -5.82
CA TYR A 88 6.19 -9.68 -4.49
C TYR A 88 6.31 -8.16 -4.46
N VAL A 89 5.96 -7.54 -3.34
CA VAL A 89 6.28 -6.12 -3.11
C VAL A 89 7.80 -6.01 -2.97
N GLY A 90 8.41 -5.23 -3.86
CA GLY A 90 9.84 -4.96 -3.89
C GLY A 90 10.20 -3.62 -3.26
N ASP A 91 9.34 -2.60 -3.40
CA ASP A 91 9.55 -1.26 -2.84
C ASP A 91 8.22 -0.56 -2.53
N LEU A 92 8.26 0.37 -1.58
CA LEU A 92 7.16 1.27 -1.19
C LEU A 92 7.69 2.70 -1.20
N GLN A 93 7.09 3.54 -2.04
CA GLN A 93 7.42 4.96 -2.15
C GLN A 93 6.25 5.78 -1.63
N ILE A 94 6.54 6.72 -0.74
CA ILE A 94 5.57 7.68 -0.19
C ILE A 94 6.11 9.09 -0.50
N ARG A 95 5.29 9.94 -1.11
CA ARG A 95 5.56 11.36 -1.28
C ARG A 95 4.57 12.15 -0.43
N LEU A 96 5.07 13.19 0.24
CA LEU A 96 4.33 14.11 1.10
C LEU A 96 4.43 15.52 0.51
#